data_AF-A0A535XE54-F1
#
_entry.id   AF-A0A535XE54-F1
#
_cell.length_a   1.000
_cell.length_b   1.000
_cell.length_c   1.000
_cell.angle_alpha   90.00
_cell.angle_beta   90.00
_cell.angle_gamma   90.00
#
_symmetry.space_group_name_H-M   'P 1'
#
loop_
_entity.id
_entity.type
_entity.pdbx_description
1 polymer ?
#
loop_
_entity_poly.entity_id
_entity_poly.type
_entity_poly.pdbx_seq_one_letter_code
_entity_poly.pdbx_strand_id
1 'polypeptide(L)'
;MRRCAGGYGPWAGPLPEARRRAATLRAPRTGRRIGQREAGRQADKQKCGRQVDKSQEDRLQLDQRQGSQRTARGTEGRTLVSYPHRLERLRAWLEAYRIDGLLISQPESRYYLSGYTGHDLPPRDSAGYLLITASQAMLLTDPRTAEQASNESPDFEVITYASGSRGPQAAAERAAQVGIRRLGFESIHLPYAIWEEIRRDLPASIEFVP
;
A
#
# COMPACT_ATOMS: atom_id res chain seq x y z
N MET A 1 17.00 50.97 36.43
CA MET A 1 18.07 50.57 35.49
C MET A 1 17.47 49.61 34.45
N ARG A 2 17.71 49.94 33.17
CA ARG A 2 17.45 49.28 31.85
C ARG A 2 17.20 47.75 31.88
N ARG A 3 16.05 47.26 31.36
CA ARG A 3 15.75 46.74 29.98
C ARG A 3 16.51 45.47 29.59
N CYS A 4 15.76 44.42 29.22
CA CYS A 4 15.78 43.81 27.89
C CYS A 4 14.46 43.06 27.62
N ALA A 5 13.90 43.33 26.44
CA ALA A 5 12.65 42.80 25.92
C ALA A 5 12.97 41.82 24.78
N GLY A 6 12.23 40.71 24.68
CA GLY A 6 12.23 39.80 23.54
C GLY A 6 10.79 39.52 23.15
N GLY A 7 10.25 40.36 22.26
CA GLY A 7 8.89 40.24 21.74
C GLY A 7 8.88 39.41 20.46
N TYR A 8 7.99 38.41 20.40
CA TYR A 8 7.52 37.84 19.15
C TYR A 8 6.11 38.38 18.90
N GLY A 9 6.00 39.31 17.95
CA GLY A 9 4.71 39.83 17.48
C GLY A 9 4.06 38.88 16.47
N PRO A 10 2.72 38.89 16.33
CA PRO A 10 2.00 38.02 15.41
C PRO A 10 2.10 38.55 13.98
N TRP A 11 2.41 37.67 13.04
CA TRP A 11 2.45 38.01 11.61
C TRP A 11 1.03 37.89 11.04
N ALA A 12 0.42 39.04 10.74
CA ALA A 12 -0.86 39.15 10.03
C ALA A 12 -0.67 40.10 8.84
N GLY A 13 -0.79 39.56 7.62
CA GLY A 13 -0.79 40.33 6.38
C GLY A 13 -1.56 39.58 5.28
N PRO A 14 -2.48 40.22 4.55
CA PRO A 14 -3.34 39.56 3.57
C PRO A 14 -2.65 39.34 2.21
N LEU A 15 -3.02 38.26 1.52
CA LEU A 15 -2.63 37.98 0.13
C LEU A 15 -3.49 38.81 -0.84
N PRO A 16 -2.92 39.47 -1.87
CA PRO A 16 -3.70 40.21 -2.87
C PRO A 16 -4.30 39.31 -3.95
N GLU A 17 -5.57 39.58 -4.28
CA GLU A 17 -6.24 39.08 -5.49
C GLU A 17 -5.64 39.71 -6.76
N ALA A 18 -5.29 38.89 -7.75
CA ALA A 18 -4.98 39.36 -9.10
C ALA A 18 -5.95 38.77 -10.13
N ARG A 19 -6.66 39.68 -10.79
CA ARG A 19 -7.75 39.45 -11.74
C ARG A 19 -7.28 38.90 -13.10
N ARG A 20 -8.21 38.16 -13.70
CA ARG A 20 -8.29 37.64 -15.08
C ARG A 20 -7.78 38.59 -16.17
N ARG A 21 -7.11 38.03 -17.19
CA ARG A 21 -7.25 38.46 -18.60
C ARG A 21 -7.21 37.27 -19.56
N ALA A 22 -8.20 37.22 -20.43
CA ALA A 22 -8.31 36.33 -21.56
C ALA A 22 -7.35 36.74 -22.69
N ALA A 23 -6.80 35.77 -23.41
CA ALA A 23 -6.17 35.98 -24.71
C ALA A 23 -6.54 34.83 -25.63
N THR A 24 -7.48 35.11 -26.52
CA THR A 24 -7.84 34.36 -27.72
C THR A 24 -6.69 34.41 -28.72
N LEU A 25 -6.23 33.26 -29.21
CA LEU A 25 -5.45 33.19 -30.44
C LEU A 25 -6.09 32.20 -31.42
N ARG A 26 -6.22 32.72 -32.64
CA ARG A 26 -7.05 32.30 -33.76
C ARG A 26 -6.16 31.56 -34.74
N ALA A 27 -6.51 30.33 -35.12
CA ALA A 27 -5.83 29.60 -36.20
C ALA A 27 -6.45 29.96 -37.57
N PRO A 28 -5.65 30.12 -38.64
CA PRO A 28 -6.17 30.39 -39.97
C PRO A 28 -6.61 29.13 -40.72
N ARG A 29 -7.66 29.28 -41.52
CA ARG A 29 -8.15 28.35 -42.55
C ARG A 29 -7.61 28.75 -43.92
N THR A 30 -7.10 27.77 -44.68
CA THR A 30 -7.09 27.67 -46.16
C THR A 30 -6.67 26.22 -46.46
N GLY A 31 -7.19 25.44 -47.42
CA GLY A 31 -8.23 25.59 -48.42
C GLY A 31 -8.02 24.52 -49.53
N ARG A 32 -9.10 23.77 -49.86
CA ARG A 32 -9.43 23.01 -51.10
C ARG A 32 -8.51 21.83 -51.53
N ARG A 33 -9.02 20.58 -51.60
CA ARG A 33 -10.00 19.90 -52.50
C ARG A 33 -9.41 19.43 -53.85
N ILE A 34 -9.64 18.14 -54.13
CA ILE A 34 -9.90 17.37 -55.39
C ILE A 34 -9.36 15.95 -55.08
N GLY A 35 -10.03 14.80 -55.20
CA GLY A 35 -11.22 14.38 -55.95
C GLY A 35 -10.82 13.34 -57.02
N GLN A 36 -11.53 12.20 -57.05
CA GLN A 36 -11.57 11.12 -58.08
C GLN A 36 -10.68 9.88 -57.78
N ARG A 37 -11.25 8.68 -57.53
CA ARG A 37 -11.72 7.61 -58.46
C ARG A 37 -10.53 7.08 -59.31
N GLU A 38 -10.23 5.79 -59.46
CA GLU A 38 -11.08 4.63 -59.76
C GLU A 38 -10.25 3.30 -59.75
N ALA A 39 -10.94 2.19 -59.52
CA ALA A 39 -10.78 0.80 -59.99
C ALA A 39 -9.41 0.21 -60.49
N GLY A 40 -9.10 -1.00 -59.96
CA GLY A 40 -9.02 -2.20 -60.82
C GLY A 40 -7.71 -3.03 -60.85
N ARG A 41 -7.92 -4.37 -60.81
CA ARG A 41 -7.11 -5.49 -61.37
C ARG A 41 -5.93 -6.09 -60.56
N GLN A 42 -6.23 -7.17 -59.83
CA GLN A 42 -6.03 -8.60 -60.15
C GLN A 42 -4.70 -9.10 -60.78
N ALA A 43 -4.23 -10.22 -60.21
CA ALA A 43 -3.20 -11.21 -60.64
C ALA A 43 -1.73 -10.74 -60.51
N ASP A 44 -0.77 -11.55 -60.07
CA ASP A 44 -0.48 -12.89 -60.57
C ASP A 44 0.32 -13.78 -59.60
N LYS A 45 0.17 -15.10 -59.77
CA LYS A 45 0.84 -16.17 -59.04
C LYS A 45 2.26 -16.37 -59.58
N GLN A 46 3.22 -16.65 -58.71
CA GLN A 46 4.28 -17.60 -59.09
C GLN A 46 4.88 -18.36 -57.92
N LYS A 47 4.81 -19.69 -58.05
CA LYS A 47 5.43 -20.72 -57.21
C LYS A 47 6.95 -20.62 -57.24
N CYS A 48 7.58 -20.80 -56.09
CA CYS A 48 8.87 -21.48 -55.93
C CYS A 48 8.80 -22.16 -54.54
N GLY A 49 8.81 -23.48 -54.40
CA GLY A 49 9.86 -24.39 -54.83
C GLY A 49 10.59 -24.86 -53.56
N ARG A 50 10.15 -26.01 -53.02
CA ARG A 50 10.71 -26.68 -51.84
C ARG A 50 12.21 -26.98 -52.03
N GLN A 51 13.02 -26.68 -51.03
CA GLN A 51 14.17 -27.49 -50.66
C GLN A 51 14.38 -27.38 -49.14
N VAL A 52 13.96 -28.43 -48.42
CA VAL A 52 14.21 -28.58 -46.99
C VAL A 52 15.61 -29.19 -46.89
N ASP A 53 16.51 -28.44 -46.29
CA ASP A 53 17.89 -28.87 -46.05
C ASP A 53 17.90 -29.99 -44.99
N LYS A 54 18.08 -31.23 -45.45
CA LYS A 54 18.13 -32.45 -44.62
C LYS A 54 19.29 -32.48 -43.61
N SER A 55 20.13 -31.46 -43.56
CA SER A 55 21.24 -31.37 -42.59
C SER A 55 20.87 -30.73 -41.25
N GLN A 56 19.66 -30.15 -41.12
CA GLN A 56 19.21 -29.52 -39.88
C GLN A 56 18.44 -30.47 -38.94
N GLU A 57 17.80 -31.52 -39.46
CA GLU A 57 17.00 -32.44 -38.65
C GLU A 57 17.86 -33.41 -37.82
N ASP A 58 19.07 -33.76 -38.29
CA ASP A 58 19.98 -34.67 -37.56
C ASP A 58 20.71 -34.00 -36.38
N ARG A 59 20.83 -32.67 -36.37
CA ARG A 59 21.33 -31.95 -35.17
C ARG A 59 20.29 -31.86 -34.06
N LEU A 60 19.01 -31.83 -34.42
CA LEU A 60 17.91 -31.73 -33.46
C LEU A 60 17.65 -33.05 -32.72
N GLN A 61 18.16 -34.18 -33.20
CA GLN A 61 18.02 -35.48 -32.52
C GLN A 61 19.20 -35.86 -31.61
N LEU A 62 20.38 -35.25 -31.79
CA LEU A 62 21.53 -35.51 -30.91
C LEU A 62 21.49 -34.69 -29.61
N ASP A 63 20.90 -33.50 -29.63
CA ASP A 63 20.76 -32.64 -28.44
C ASP A 63 19.66 -33.15 -27.48
N GLN A 64 18.67 -33.88 -28.00
CA GLN A 64 17.60 -34.48 -27.21
C GLN A 64 18.02 -35.72 -26.40
N ARG A 65 19.25 -36.21 -26.56
CA ARG A 65 19.76 -37.36 -25.78
C ARG A 65 20.71 -36.96 -24.64
N GLN A 66 21.17 -35.71 -24.59
CA GLN A 66 22.07 -35.23 -23.52
C GLN A 66 21.40 -34.25 -22.52
N GLY A 67 20.15 -33.84 -22.75
CA GLY A 67 19.39 -33.00 -21.81
C GLY A 67 18.70 -33.75 -20.65
N SER A 68 18.62 -35.08 -20.70
CA SER A 68 17.79 -35.87 -19.77
C SER A 68 18.42 -36.15 -18.39
N GLN A 69 19.67 -35.73 -18.15
CA GLN A 69 20.35 -35.98 -16.86
C GLN A 69 21.20 -34.77 -16.43
N ARG A 70 20.59 -33.60 -16.31
CA ARG A 70 21.08 -32.57 -15.39
C ARG A 70 20.05 -32.39 -14.29
N THR A 71 20.19 -33.31 -13.33
CA THR A 71 19.82 -33.22 -11.92
C THR A 71 19.09 -31.95 -11.54
N ALA A 72 17.84 -32.11 -11.11
CA ALA A 72 17.12 -31.18 -10.27
C ALA A 72 18.03 -30.66 -9.14
N ARG A 73 18.68 -29.52 -9.36
CA ARG A 73 19.33 -28.76 -8.30
C ARG A 73 18.31 -27.73 -7.87
N GLY A 74 17.75 -27.98 -6.70
CA GLY A 74 16.54 -27.40 -6.16
C GLY A 74 16.42 -25.89 -6.36
N THR A 75 15.39 -25.51 -7.10
CA THR A 75 14.54 -24.40 -6.67
C THR A 75 13.50 -24.98 -5.72
N GLU A 76 13.90 -25.30 -4.49
CA GLU A 76 12.92 -25.30 -3.40
C GLU A 76 12.40 -23.88 -3.35
N GLY A 77 11.15 -23.72 -3.80
CA GLY A 77 10.52 -22.44 -3.96
C GLY A 77 10.64 -21.65 -2.67
N ARG A 78 10.93 -20.34 -2.79
CA ARG A 78 10.60 -19.42 -1.71
C ARG A 78 9.11 -19.60 -1.45
N THR A 79 8.75 -20.32 -0.39
CA THR A 79 7.35 -20.49 0.00
C THR A 79 6.80 -19.08 0.20
N LEU A 80 5.93 -18.64 -0.70
CA LEU A 80 5.21 -17.38 -0.51
C LEU A 80 4.30 -17.60 0.69
N VAL A 81 4.78 -17.18 1.86
CA VAL A 81 4.04 -17.29 3.11
C VAL A 81 2.80 -16.42 3.01
N SER A 82 1.61 -17.02 3.14
CA SER A 82 0.31 -16.32 3.09
C SER A 82 0.11 -15.38 4.27
N TYR A 83 -0.83 -14.42 4.16
CA TYR A 83 -1.15 -13.48 5.25
C TYR A 83 -1.62 -14.18 6.54
N PRO A 84 -2.52 -15.20 6.49
CA PRO A 84 -2.92 -15.94 7.68
C PRO A 84 -1.74 -16.58 8.43
N HIS A 85 -0.78 -17.16 7.69
CA HIS A 85 0.40 -17.77 8.31
C HIS A 85 1.30 -16.73 8.99
N ARG A 86 1.39 -15.50 8.45
CA ARG A 86 2.11 -14.40 9.11
C ARG A 86 1.43 -13.99 10.41
N LEU A 87 0.09 -13.95 10.43
CA LEU A 87 -0.70 -13.68 11.64
C LEU A 87 -0.53 -14.77 12.71
N GLU A 88 -0.52 -16.05 12.33
CA GLU A 88 -0.27 -17.16 13.25
C GLU A 88 1.10 -17.04 13.92
N ARG A 89 2.14 -16.75 13.13
CA ARG A 89 3.50 -16.52 13.67
C ARG A 89 3.55 -15.32 14.61
N LEU A 90 2.84 -14.24 14.27
CA LEU A 90 2.75 -13.06 15.14
C LEU A 90 2.04 -13.41 16.46
N ARG A 91 0.95 -14.17 16.42
CA ARG A 91 0.22 -14.58 17.63
C ARG A 91 1.05 -15.48 18.55
N ALA A 92 1.82 -16.41 17.99
CA ALA A 92 2.77 -17.21 18.76
C ALA A 92 3.83 -16.34 19.46
N TRP A 93 4.27 -15.26 18.79
CA TRP A 93 5.17 -14.28 19.40
C TRP A 93 4.47 -13.51 20.53
N LEU A 94 3.25 -13.02 20.34
CA LEU A 94 2.50 -12.31 21.39
C LEU A 94 2.35 -13.16 22.66
N GLU A 95 2.04 -14.44 22.50
CA GLU A 95 1.95 -15.40 23.62
C GLU A 95 3.29 -15.54 24.36
N ALA A 96 4.38 -15.76 23.62
CA ALA A 96 5.71 -15.92 24.20
C ALA A 96 6.17 -14.71 25.03
N TYR A 97 5.78 -13.50 24.62
CA TYR A 97 6.14 -12.24 25.30
C TYR A 97 5.06 -11.74 26.27
N ARG A 98 3.97 -12.50 26.45
CA ARG A 98 2.82 -12.13 27.29
C ARG A 98 2.27 -10.75 26.94
N ILE A 99 2.06 -10.51 25.66
CA ILE A 99 1.43 -9.30 25.13
C ILE A 99 0.03 -9.70 24.67
N ASP A 100 -1.00 -8.98 25.14
CA ASP A 100 -2.40 -9.34 24.85
C ASP A 100 -2.84 -8.83 23.46
N GLY A 101 -2.24 -7.72 23.01
CA GLY A 101 -2.42 -7.23 21.66
C GLY A 101 -1.30 -6.30 21.21
N LEU A 102 -1.16 -6.14 19.90
CA LEU A 102 -0.14 -5.31 19.27
C LEU A 102 -0.79 -4.26 18.39
N LEU A 103 -0.39 -3.01 18.62
CA LEU A 103 -0.71 -1.87 17.77
C LEU A 103 0.41 -1.69 16.72
N ILE A 104 0.04 -1.76 15.45
CA ILE A 104 0.95 -1.59 14.33
C ILE A 104 0.59 -0.30 13.61
N SER A 105 1.59 0.57 13.52
CA SER A 105 1.49 1.93 12.98
C SER A 105 2.33 2.11 11.72
N GLN A 106 3.37 1.31 11.54
CA GLN A 106 4.27 1.41 10.41
C GLN A 106 3.58 0.89 9.12
N PRO A 107 3.59 1.66 8.02
CA PRO A 107 2.98 1.26 6.75
C PRO A 107 3.50 -0.07 6.20
N GLU A 108 4.81 -0.33 6.30
CA GLU A 108 5.40 -1.57 5.79
C GLU A 108 5.00 -2.79 6.60
N SER A 109 4.94 -2.67 7.93
CA SER A 109 4.44 -3.74 8.81
C SER A 109 2.97 -4.02 8.57
N ARG A 110 2.17 -2.95 8.39
CA ARG A 110 0.75 -3.03 8.04
C ARG A 110 0.56 -3.79 6.73
N TYR A 111 1.27 -3.39 5.68
CA TYR A 111 1.24 -4.09 4.39
C TYR A 111 1.71 -5.55 4.50
N TYR A 112 2.80 -5.81 5.21
CA TYR A 112 3.34 -7.16 5.37
C TYR A 112 2.33 -8.12 6.02
N LEU A 113 1.53 -7.64 6.98
CA LEU A 113 0.59 -8.49 7.71
C LEU A 113 -0.78 -8.58 7.06
N SER A 114 -1.30 -7.46 6.51
CA SER A 114 -2.68 -7.41 6.01
C SER A 114 -2.79 -7.35 4.49
N GLY A 115 -1.72 -7.02 3.78
CA GLY A 115 -1.76 -6.73 2.34
C GLY A 115 -2.31 -5.35 1.99
N TYR A 116 -2.74 -4.55 2.98
CA TYR A 116 -3.33 -3.23 2.76
C TYR A 116 -2.28 -2.23 2.26
N THR A 117 -2.57 -1.61 1.13
CA THR A 117 -1.69 -0.69 0.39
C THR A 117 -1.97 0.78 0.69
N GLY A 118 -2.84 1.08 1.64
CA GLY A 118 -3.16 2.46 2.03
C GLY A 118 -1.90 3.28 2.35
N HIS A 119 -1.88 4.52 1.85
CA HIS A 119 -0.73 5.41 1.94
C HIS A 119 -0.86 6.40 3.10
N ASP A 120 0.17 6.47 3.93
CA ASP A 120 0.26 7.44 5.02
C ASP A 120 0.73 8.81 4.48
N LEU A 121 0.16 9.88 5.06
CA LEU A 121 0.58 11.26 4.86
C LEU A 121 1.23 11.76 6.15
N PRO A 122 2.55 11.53 6.32
CA PRO A 122 3.24 11.91 7.54
C PRO A 122 3.22 13.43 7.77
N PRO A 123 3.32 13.89 9.04
CA PRO A 123 3.59 13.07 10.23
C PRO A 123 2.34 12.64 11.03
N ARG A 124 1.12 13.03 10.64
CA ARG A 124 -0.08 12.86 11.49
C ARG A 124 -1.23 12.07 10.86
N ASP A 125 -1.18 11.83 9.56
CA ASP A 125 -2.26 11.19 8.83
C ASP A 125 -1.79 9.79 8.41
N SER A 126 -2.40 8.78 9.00
CA SER A 126 -2.12 7.38 8.71
C SER A 126 -3.32 6.79 7.99
N ALA A 127 -3.08 5.98 6.96
CA ALA A 127 -4.15 5.26 6.27
C ALA A 127 -4.83 4.22 7.18
N GLY A 128 -4.20 3.87 8.31
CA GLY A 128 -4.83 3.06 9.33
C GLY A 128 -3.84 2.38 10.26
N TYR A 129 -4.37 1.85 11.36
CA TYR A 129 -3.61 1.06 12.33
C TYR A 129 -4.10 -0.38 12.32
N LEU A 130 -3.19 -1.34 12.52
CA LEU A 130 -3.62 -2.70 12.85
C LEU A 130 -3.67 -2.86 14.36
N LEU A 131 -4.73 -3.46 14.85
CA LEU A 131 -4.84 -3.95 16.22
C LEU A 131 -5.03 -5.46 16.18
N ILE A 132 -4.00 -6.20 16.58
CA ILE A 132 -3.97 -7.66 16.48
C ILE A 132 -3.92 -8.24 17.89
N THR A 133 -4.81 -9.17 18.19
CA THR A 133 -4.85 -9.93 19.44
C THR A 133 -4.64 -11.42 19.15
N ALA A 134 -4.63 -12.23 20.22
CA ALA A 134 -4.56 -13.69 20.10
C ALA A 134 -5.68 -14.28 19.21
N SER A 135 -6.85 -13.63 19.15
CA SER A 135 -8.04 -14.13 18.43
C SER A 135 -8.56 -13.22 17.32
N GLN A 136 -8.28 -11.91 17.39
CA GLN A 136 -8.83 -10.92 16.46
C GLN A 136 -7.72 -10.24 15.65
N ALA A 137 -8.05 -9.80 14.45
CA ALA A 137 -7.20 -8.97 13.61
C ALA A 137 -8.08 -7.85 13.06
N MET A 138 -7.79 -6.62 13.46
CA MET A 138 -8.60 -5.44 13.13
C MET A 138 -7.76 -4.42 12.37
N LEU A 139 -8.34 -3.83 11.33
CA LEU A 139 -7.77 -2.73 10.57
C LEU A 139 -8.62 -1.47 10.83
N LEU A 140 -8.06 -0.56 11.63
CA LEU A 140 -8.67 0.71 12.00
C LEU A 140 -8.35 1.74 10.92
N THR A 141 -9.36 2.22 10.21
CA THR A 141 -9.15 3.11 9.05
C THR A 141 -10.21 4.20 8.95
N ASP A 142 -10.02 5.09 8.00
CA ASP A 142 -10.92 6.19 7.73
C ASP A 142 -12.01 5.78 6.72
N PRO A 143 -13.20 6.43 6.74
CA PRO A 143 -14.30 6.04 5.86
C PRO A 143 -13.99 6.11 4.35
N ARG A 144 -13.00 6.91 3.92
CA ARG A 144 -12.63 7.09 2.51
C ARG A 144 -11.90 5.87 1.96
N THR A 145 -11.17 5.14 2.81
CA THR A 145 -10.34 4.01 2.41
C THR A 145 -10.87 2.66 2.93
N ALA A 146 -12.01 2.66 3.62
CA ALA A 146 -12.65 1.47 4.18
C ALA A 146 -12.98 0.38 3.15
N GLU A 147 -13.47 0.77 1.97
CA GLU A 147 -13.77 -0.19 0.88
C GLU A 147 -12.48 -0.85 0.37
N GLN A 148 -11.43 -0.06 0.16
CA GLN A 148 -10.11 -0.57 -0.24
C GLN A 148 -9.55 -1.52 0.82
N ALA A 149 -9.58 -1.11 2.09
CA ALA A 149 -9.15 -1.93 3.22
C ALA A 149 -9.87 -3.29 3.27
N SER A 150 -11.19 -3.29 3.02
CA SER A 150 -12.01 -4.51 3.05
C SER A 150 -11.67 -5.46 1.90
N ASN A 151 -11.38 -4.90 0.72
CA ASN A 151 -11.03 -5.68 -0.47
C ASN A 151 -9.60 -6.25 -0.40
N GLU A 152 -8.65 -5.50 0.17
CA GLU A 152 -7.23 -5.89 0.22
C GLU A 152 -6.90 -6.76 1.44
N SER A 153 -7.67 -6.67 2.52
CA SER A 153 -7.42 -7.37 3.78
C SER A 153 -8.61 -8.22 4.24
N PRO A 154 -8.97 -9.31 3.52
CA PRO A 154 -10.14 -10.13 3.83
C PRO A 154 -10.05 -10.87 5.16
N ASP A 155 -8.84 -11.05 5.70
CA ASP A 155 -8.60 -11.69 7.00
C ASP A 155 -8.74 -10.72 8.19
N PHE A 156 -9.05 -9.44 7.93
CA PHE A 156 -9.16 -8.40 8.94
C PHE A 156 -10.59 -7.88 9.06
N GLU A 157 -11.02 -7.60 10.29
CA GLU A 157 -12.21 -6.79 10.54
C GLU A 157 -11.86 -5.31 10.29
N VAL A 158 -12.44 -4.73 9.24
CA VAL A 158 -12.26 -3.32 8.93
C VAL A 158 -13.19 -2.48 9.79
N ILE A 159 -12.60 -1.62 10.59
CA ILE A 159 -13.30 -0.76 11.55
C ILE A 159 -13.04 0.68 11.16
N THR A 160 -14.11 1.39 10.80
CA THR A 160 -14.05 2.83 10.57
C THR A 160 -14.20 3.58 11.87
N TYR A 161 -13.35 4.58 12.10
CA TYR A 161 -13.56 5.48 13.22
C TYR A 161 -14.67 6.49 12.93
N ALA A 162 -15.35 6.92 14.00
CA ALA A 162 -16.48 7.83 13.91
C ALA A 162 -16.07 9.19 13.31
N SER A 163 -17.03 9.87 12.67
CA SER A 163 -16.79 11.21 12.12
C SER A 163 -16.30 12.18 13.20
N GLY A 164 -15.16 12.83 12.96
CA GLY A 164 -14.51 13.72 13.92
C GLY A 164 -13.56 13.03 14.92
N SER A 165 -13.54 11.70 14.97
CA SER A 165 -12.52 10.93 15.69
C SER A 165 -11.29 10.71 14.82
N ARG A 166 -10.16 10.41 15.46
CA ARG A 166 -8.87 10.14 14.82
C ARG A 166 -8.46 8.70 15.10
N GLY A 167 -7.68 8.11 14.19
CA GLY A 167 -7.17 6.74 14.35
C GLY A 167 -6.53 6.41 15.70
N PRO A 168 -5.72 7.29 16.33
CA PRO A 168 -5.17 7.06 17.67
C PRO A 168 -6.23 6.85 18.75
N GLN A 169 -7.26 7.70 18.76
CA GLN A 169 -8.37 7.59 19.71
C GLN A 169 -9.12 6.27 19.50
N ALA A 170 -9.43 5.93 18.25
CA ALA A 170 -10.11 4.68 17.91
C ALA A 170 -9.28 3.44 18.31
N ALA A 171 -7.94 3.51 18.21
CA ALA A 171 -7.06 2.44 18.66
C ALA A 171 -7.12 2.24 20.18
N ALA A 172 -7.10 3.32 20.96
CA ALA A 172 -7.25 3.25 22.42
C ALA A 172 -8.63 2.70 22.83
N GLU A 173 -9.70 3.21 22.22
CA GLU A 173 -11.07 2.77 22.46
C GLU A 173 -11.26 1.29 22.14
N ARG A 174 -10.78 0.84 20.97
CA ARG A 174 -10.87 -0.57 20.60
C ARG A 174 -10.04 -1.45 21.51
N ALA A 175 -8.82 -1.05 21.88
CA ALA A 175 -8.00 -1.81 22.82
C ALA A 175 -8.70 -2.03 24.17
N ALA A 176 -9.40 -1.00 24.67
CA ALA A 176 -10.21 -1.13 25.88
C ALA A 176 -11.42 -2.06 25.69
N GLN A 177 -12.13 -1.94 24.56
CA GLN A 177 -13.33 -2.75 24.28
C GLN A 177 -13.02 -4.24 24.11
N VAL A 178 -11.87 -4.59 23.53
CA VAL A 178 -11.43 -5.99 23.39
C VAL A 178 -10.74 -6.55 24.63
N GLY A 179 -10.63 -5.75 25.70
CA GLY A 179 -10.12 -6.21 27.00
C GLY A 179 -8.61 -6.46 27.05
N ILE A 180 -7.82 -5.78 26.21
CA ILE A 180 -6.36 -5.85 26.25
C ILE A 180 -5.87 -5.26 27.58
N ARG A 181 -4.96 -5.96 28.28
CA ARG A 181 -4.28 -5.43 29.48
C ARG A 181 -2.85 -5.01 29.18
N ARG A 182 -2.18 -5.70 28.26
CA ARG A 182 -0.82 -5.37 27.79
C ARG A 182 -0.84 -5.12 26.30
N LEU A 183 -0.80 -3.85 25.91
CA LEU A 183 -0.78 -3.40 24.52
C LEU A 183 0.66 -3.11 24.10
N GLY A 184 1.20 -3.89 23.17
CA GLY A 184 2.48 -3.62 22.52
C GLY A 184 2.36 -2.56 21.43
N PHE A 185 3.44 -1.85 21.11
CA PHE A 185 3.52 -0.96 19.95
C PHE A 185 4.92 -0.89 19.32
N GLU A 186 5.01 -0.39 18.09
CA GLU A 186 6.28 -0.20 17.40
C GLU A 186 6.99 1.08 17.87
N SER A 187 7.79 0.97 18.94
CA SER A 187 8.41 2.13 19.61
C SER A 187 9.32 3.00 18.72
N ILE A 188 9.87 2.45 17.64
CA ILE A 188 10.67 3.19 16.65
C ILE A 188 9.79 3.95 15.63
N HIS A 189 8.59 3.44 15.35
CA HIS A 189 7.76 3.90 14.23
C HIS A 189 6.52 4.68 14.67
N LEU A 190 6.10 4.57 15.93
CA LEU A 190 5.01 5.35 16.48
C LEU A 190 5.52 6.73 16.90
N PRO A 191 5.13 7.83 16.24
CA PRO A 191 5.59 9.16 16.61
C PRO A 191 5.18 9.50 18.06
N TYR A 192 6.08 10.13 18.82
CA TYR A 192 5.84 10.42 20.25
C TYR A 192 4.52 11.16 20.51
N ALA A 193 4.15 12.11 19.65
CA ALA A 193 2.88 12.84 19.78
C ALA A 193 1.64 11.92 19.65
N ILE A 194 1.72 10.89 18.79
CA ILE A 194 0.65 9.90 18.63
C ILE A 194 0.65 8.92 19.81
N TRP A 195 1.83 8.49 20.24
CA TRP A 195 1.98 7.66 21.44
C TRP A 195 1.36 8.33 22.67
N GLU A 196 1.58 9.63 22.87
CA GLU A 196 1.05 10.39 23.99
C GLU A 196 -0.48 10.54 23.91
N GLU A 197 -1.02 10.74 22.70
CA GLU A 197 -2.47 10.76 22.43
C GLU A 197 -3.12 9.42 22.82
N ILE A 198 -2.57 8.30 22.34
CA ILE A 198 -3.05 6.95 22.68
C ILE A 198 -2.91 6.69 24.18
N ARG A 199 -1.75 6.99 24.76
CA ARG A 199 -1.47 6.77 26.18
C ARG A 199 -2.44 7.51 27.09
N ARG A 200 -2.82 8.73 26.73
CA ARG A 200 -3.78 9.56 27.49
C ARG A 200 -5.20 8.97 27.42
N ASP A 201 -5.57 8.44 26.26
CA ASP A 201 -6.93 7.96 26.00
C ASP A 201 -7.11 6.49 26.46
N LEU A 202 -6.01 5.76 26.71
CA LEU A 202 -6.03 4.42 27.29
C LEU A 202 -6.44 4.45 28.79
N PRO A 203 -7.27 3.50 29.24
CA PRO A 203 -7.54 3.30 30.66
C PRO A 203 -6.27 2.96 31.44
N ALA A 204 -6.19 3.37 32.71
CA ALA A 204 -5.06 3.08 33.60
C ALA A 204 -4.81 1.57 33.83
N SER A 205 -5.79 0.71 33.52
CA SER A 205 -5.66 -0.75 33.58
C SER A 205 -4.86 -1.35 32.41
N ILE A 206 -4.60 -0.59 31.36
CA ILE A 206 -3.87 -1.06 30.17
C ILE A 206 -2.43 -0.55 30.23
N GLU A 207 -1.50 -1.49 30.29
CA GLU A 207 -0.06 -1.25 30.18
C GLU A 207 0.31 -1.07 28.70
N PHE A 208 0.91 0.07 28.34
CA PHE A 208 1.37 0.35 26.98
C PHE A 208 2.88 0.10 26.85
N VAL A 209 3.22 -1.03 26.24
CA VAL A 209 4.54 -1.70 26.26
C VAL A 209 5.30 -1.43 24.94
N PRO A 210 6.55 -0.91 25.01
CA PRO A 210 7.37 -0.60 23.83
C PRO A 210 8.04 -1.80 23.15
#